data_AF-A0A653LF91-F1
#
_entry.id   AF-A0A653LF91-F1
#
_cell.length_a   1.000
_cell.length_b   1.000
_cell.length_c   1.000
_cell.angle_alpha   90.00
_cell.angle_beta   90.00
_cell.angle_gamma   90.00
#
_symmetry.space_group_name_H-M   'P 1'
#
loop_
_entity.id
_entity.type
_entity.pdbx_description
1 polymer ?
#
loop_
_entity_poly.entity_id
_entity_poly.type
_entity_poly.pdbx_seq_one_letter_code
_entity_poly.pdbx_strand_id
1 'polypeptide(L)'
;MNAESSSSAALERMKAAAEKSSGPAATGAGDGSRPDRAADSAQSAESAAEPTSESPRKPAADQPRLRHANPQETQGPLESFNDWLDSLGEPDWDKVSQSIYESPSTMKAAYERQKAHREAERERRAEEKAEAERKAAAERAEAERQAEIERQRAAEEAEADRLEAERLAAEEAEREVRRQAEEEAFLEQERLLELQRAEEEALRLEMERQEHEEWLARQRERETWALQVAARESDGTDWVPPADRRAMLEERGENLTDAQLLERARASLPEWRHRDRIVEKAQAIEASTVRRTRPAVAATGPVPAPAPRGYIPPYNLPSREPDPKPTALDLLRRVTVTVAYLVFVLGGVYGLGFLGEDATGPWLHDLHQGRFAGGFSMLSMAFWHQLIWPVLWVALGIYTVHQWLPSQASADRQRATGWRVATALVATVVWFVLARTGVMLGVELVVWLALGYLLVDSVHQLNLYTARNRVERAITDGMIGLFTGWALIFAATNASVWLQSLGVNLLWIPGSVWAVLTLVVVVWGTSMMSMTERGRISIALGLSWGLTAILVPRLIGSMSSVWVAIVAAMGLFMVLLATENRRYRINHAEHRAALGHEVDEF
;
A
#
# COMPACT_ATOMS: atom_id res chain seq x y z
N MET A 1 -30.23 -25.58 -31.06
CA MET A 1 -31.48 -24.88 -30.64
C MET A 1 -31.81 -25.30 -29.21
N ASN A 2 -32.37 -24.38 -28.43
CA ASN A 2 -32.94 -24.58 -27.08
C ASN A 2 -31.97 -24.94 -25.93
N ALA A 3 -31.27 -23.91 -25.43
CA ALA A 3 -30.70 -23.91 -24.07
C ALA A 3 -30.83 -22.53 -23.34
N GLU A 4 -31.09 -21.43 -24.05
CA GLU A 4 -31.07 -20.07 -23.47
C GLU A 4 -32.38 -19.63 -22.78
N SER A 5 -33.47 -20.39 -22.90
CA SER A 5 -34.80 -19.93 -22.48
C SER A 5 -35.08 -19.96 -20.97
N SER A 6 -34.25 -20.60 -20.14
CA SER A 6 -34.56 -20.80 -18.71
C SER A 6 -34.07 -19.67 -17.78
N SER A 7 -32.95 -19.01 -18.10
CA SER A 7 -32.36 -17.98 -17.23
C SER A 7 -33.18 -16.68 -17.23
N SER A 8 -33.69 -16.27 -18.39
CA SER A 8 -34.53 -15.08 -18.55
C SER A 8 -35.79 -15.13 -17.67
N ALA A 9 -36.50 -16.27 -17.67
CA ALA A 9 -37.72 -16.46 -16.89
C ALA A 9 -37.48 -16.49 -15.36
N ALA A 10 -36.29 -16.86 -14.91
CA ALA A 10 -35.90 -16.77 -13.49
C ALA A 10 -35.63 -15.32 -13.07
N LEU A 11 -34.99 -14.54 -13.94
CA LEU A 11 -34.57 -13.16 -13.69
C LEU A 11 -35.78 -12.19 -13.61
N GLU A 12 -36.81 -12.39 -14.43
CA GLU A 12 -38.07 -11.62 -14.31
C GLU A 12 -38.82 -11.93 -13.00
N ARG A 13 -38.86 -13.20 -12.57
CA ARG A 13 -39.51 -13.58 -11.30
C ARG A 13 -38.83 -12.95 -10.09
N MET A 14 -37.51 -12.77 -10.10
CA MET A 14 -36.80 -12.06 -9.04
C MET A 14 -37.09 -10.55 -9.03
N LYS A 15 -37.22 -9.90 -10.20
CA LYS A 15 -37.61 -8.49 -10.27
C LYS A 15 -39.03 -8.25 -9.75
N ALA A 16 -39.98 -9.10 -10.13
CA ALA A 16 -41.37 -9.03 -9.67
C ALA A 16 -41.53 -9.24 -8.14
N ALA A 17 -40.57 -9.91 -7.49
CA ALA A 17 -40.55 -10.05 -6.04
C ALA A 17 -40.01 -8.79 -5.32
N ALA A 18 -39.04 -8.09 -5.93
CA ALA A 18 -38.39 -6.90 -5.35
C ALA A 18 -39.29 -5.65 -5.39
N GLU A 19 -40.13 -5.48 -6.41
CA GLU A 19 -41.05 -4.33 -6.48
C GLU A 19 -42.20 -4.39 -5.47
N LYS A 20 -42.44 -5.55 -4.85
CA LYS A 20 -43.56 -5.77 -3.92
C LYS A 20 -43.24 -5.41 -2.45
N SER A 21 -42.00 -5.07 -2.11
CA SER A 21 -41.59 -4.76 -0.72
C SER A 21 -41.52 -3.26 -0.38
N SER A 22 -41.92 -2.36 -1.29
CA SER A 22 -41.72 -0.92 -1.17
C SER A 22 -43.04 -0.16 -0.93
N GLY A 23 -43.58 -0.27 0.30
CA GLY A 23 -44.69 0.55 0.79
C GLY A 23 -44.23 1.90 1.36
N PRO A 24 -45.02 3.00 1.27
CA PRO A 24 -44.51 4.35 1.45
C PRO A 24 -44.51 4.86 2.90
N ALA A 25 -43.63 5.82 3.17
CA ALA A 25 -43.58 6.58 4.42
C ALA A 25 -44.74 7.58 4.55
N ALA A 26 -45.22 7.78 5.77
CA ALA A 26 -46.23 8.78 6.12
C ALA A 26 -45.64 9.92 6.98
N THR A 27 -46.19 11.11 6.81
CA THR A 27 -45.81 12.37 7.45
C THR A 27 -46.39 12.53 8.85
N GLY A 28 -45.70 13.28 9.72
CA GLY A 28 -46.23 13.71 11.02
C GLY A 28 -45.36 14.81 11.65
N ALA A 29 -45.98 15.92 12.05
CA ALA A 29 -45.33 17.08 12.67
C ALA A 29 -45.94 17.40 14.05
N GLY A 30 -45.21 18.14 14.88
CA GLY A 30 -45.57 18.55 16.25
C GLY A 30 -44.39 18.31 17.20
N ASP A 31 -43.59 19.30 17.60
CA ASP A 31 -43.87 20.49 18.45
C ASP A 31 -43.83 20.18 19.97
N GLY A 32 -43.36 21.15 20.77
CA GLY A 32 -43.62 21.18 22.22
C GLY A 32 -42.50 20.75 23.19
N SER A 33 -41.55 21.65 23.43
CA SER A 33 -41.13 22.13 24.78
C SER A 33 -40.79 21.16 25.94
N ARG A 34 -39.50 21.19 26.36
CA ARG A 34 -39.04 21.16 27.78
C ARG A 34 -39.40 22.48 28.50
N PRO A 35 -39.31 22.67 29.85
CA PRO A 35 -38.47 22.00 30.88
C PRO A 35 -39.30 21.45 32.07
N ASP A 36 -38.90 21.24 33.34
CA ASP A 36 -37.66 21.33 34.17
C ASP A 36 -37.80 20.25 35.31
N ARG A 37 -36.77 19.52 35.78
CA ARG A 37 -35.83 19.78 36.91
C ARG A 37 -36.35 19.49 38.35
N ALA A 38 -35.42 18.99 39.18
CA ALA A 38 -35.53 18.65 40.63
C ALA A 38 -36.43 17.41 40.93
N ALA A 39 -35.88 16.28 41.40
CA ALA A 39 -35.31 15.98 42.73
C ALA A 39 -36.40 15.75 43.80
N ASP A 40 -36.49 14.53 44.36
CA ASP A 40 -35.80 14.23 45.62
C ASP A 40 -35.83 12.73 45.98
N SER A 41 -35.18 12.38 47.09
CA SER A 41 -34.96 11.00 47.58
C SER A 41 -35.79 10.62 48.82
N ALA A 42 -35.74 9.32 49.15
CA ALA A 42 -36.01 8.70 50.46
C ALA A 42 -37.44 8.25 50.84
N GLN A 43 -37.58 6.92 50.90
CA GLN A 43 -38.27 6.07 51.90
C GLN A 43 -39.19 6.71 52.96
N SER A 44 -40.39 6.13 53.13
CA SER A 44 -40.78 5.34 54.33
C SER A 44 -42.16 4.64 54.16
N ALA A 45 -42.31 3.48 54.84
CA ALA A 45 -43.49 2.85 55.50
C ALA A 45 -44.95 3.24 55.10
N GLU A 46 -46.00 2.40 55.21
CA GLU A 46 -46.19 1.04 55.75
C GLU A 46 -47.56 0.44 55.31
N SER A 47 -47.70 -0.89 55.47
CA SER A 47 -48.93 -1.63 55.87
C SER A 47 -50.31 -1.41 55.19
N ALA A 48 -50.77 -2.45 54.48
CA ALA A 48 -52.13 -3.05 54.59
C ALA A 48 -52.13 -4.37 53.76
N ALA A 49 -52.07 -5.56 54.35
CA ALA A 49 -53.13 -6.30 55.06
C ALA A 49 -54.04 -7.15 54.13
N GLU A 50 -53.89 -8.46 54.28
CA GLU A 50 -54.63 -9.63 53.76
C GLU A 50 -56.14 -9.64 54.19
N PRO A 51 -57.06 -10.58 53.76
CA PRO A 51 -56.80 -12.03 53.80
C PRO A 51 -57.63 -13.03 52.91
N THR A 52 -57.32 -14.33 53.13
CA THR A 52 -58.16 -15.58 53.08
C THR A 52 -58.45 -16.37 51.78
N SER A 53 -58.10 -17.68 51.87
CA SER A 53 -58.75 -18.93 51.34
C SER A 53 -59.00 -19.08 49.83
N GLU A 54 -58.58 -20.16 49.13
CA GLU A 54 -59.01 -21.57 49.29
C GLU A 54 -58.05 -22.60 48.58
N SER A 55 -58.33 -23.90 48.72
CA SER A 55 -57.71 -25.05 48.04
C SER A 55 -58.84 -26.03 47.61
N PRO A 56 -58.66 -27.25 47.05
CA PRO A 56 -57.49 -27.93 46.45
C PRO A 56 -57.81 -28.67 45.10
N ARG A 57 -56.88 -29.48 44.55
CA ARG A 57 -57.20 -30.77 43.85
C ARG A 57 -56.00 -31.73 43.71
N LYS A 58 -56.32 -33.04 43.75
CA LYS A 58 -55.48 -34.28 43.62
C LYS A 58 -55.93 -35.05 42.34
N PRO A 59 -55.55 -36.33 42.01
CA PRO A 59 -54.82 -37.42 42.73
C PRO A 59 -53.59 -37.96 41.91
N ALA A 60 -52.87 -39.08 42.16
CA ALA A 60 -53.15 -40.39 42.79
C ALA A 60 -51.87 -41.04 43.41
N ALA A 61 -51.98 -41.80 44.52
CA ALA A 61 -51.93 -43.28 44.64
C ALA A 61 -50.52 -43.91 44.37
N ASP A 62 -49.99 -44.86 45.15
CA ASP A 62 -50.63 -45.78 46.11
C ASP A 62 -49.72 -46.20 47.30
N GLN A 63 -50.29 -46.81 48.35
CA GLN A 63 -49.60 -47.36 49.54
C GLN A 63 -50.27 -48.64 50.06
N PRO A 64 -49.52 -49.54 50.74
CA PRO A 64 -50.03 -50.32 51.86
C PRO A 64 -49.24 -49.96 53.15
N ARG A 65 -49.80 -49.24 54.13
CA ARG A 65 -50.83 -49.59 55.13
C ARG A 65 -50.43 -50.59 56.23
N LEU A 66 -49.87 -50.01 57.30
CA LEU A 66 -50.15 -50.21 58.74
C LEU A 66 -51.19 -51.25 59.19
N ARG A 67 -50.85 -51.96 60.28
CA ARG A 67 -51.72 -52.43 61.39
C ARG A 67 -50.82 -53.04 62.49
N HIS A 68 -51.09 -52.98 63.80
CA HIS A 68 -52.32 -52.69 64.56
C HIS A 68 -52.08 -51.70 65.72
N ALA A 69 -53.17 -51.07 66.19
CA ALA A 69 -53.25 -50.37 67.47
C ALA A 69 -53.94 -51.26 68.52
N ASN A 70 -53.81 -50.94 69.80
CA ASN A 70 -54.82 -51.24 70.81
C ASN A 70 -54.99 -50.02 71.75
N PRO A 71 -56.21 -49.63 72.16
CA PRO A 71 -56.44 -48.42 72.95
C PRO A 71 -56.68 -48.72 74.44
N GLN A 72 -56.39 -47.76 75.33
CA GLN A 72 -57.29 -47.41 76.43
C GLN A 72 -56.89 -46.13 77.18
N GLU A 73 -57.93 -45.38 77.52
CA GLU A 73 -58.15 -44.41 78.62
C GLU A 73 -57.04 -43.43 79.09
N THR A 74 -57.43 -42.16 79.09
CA THR A 74 -56.71 -41.02 79.65
C THR A 74 -56.73 -41.02 81.19
N GLN A 75 -55.57 -41.16 81.82
CA GLN A 75 -55.36 -40.79 83.22
C GLN A 75 -54.56 -39.48 83.30
N GLY A 76 -54.88 -38.63 84.28
CA GLY A 76 -54.29 -37.30 84.40
C GLY A 76 -52.85 -37.33 84.92
N PRO A 77 -51.96 -36.41 84.49
CA PRO A 77 -50.52 -36.44 84.83
C PRO A 77 -50.18 -36.19 86.31
N LEU A 78 -51.18 -36.02 87.18
CA LEU A 78 -51.02 -35.87 88.63
C LEU A 78 -51.26 -37.19 89.39
N GLU A 79 -52.10 -38.10 88.89
CA GLU A 79 -52.33 -39.40 89.54
C GLU A 79 -51.16 -40.35 89.27
N SER A 80 -50.61 -40.37 88.05
CA SER A 80 -49.41 -41.16 87.73
C SER A 80 -48.16 -40.71 88.51
N PHE A 81 -48.16 -39.49 89.07
CA PHE A 81 -47.08 -38.99 89.91
C PHE A 81 -47.23 -39.43 91.37
N ASN A 82 -48.45 -39.54 91.88
CA ASN A 82 -48.73 -40.11 93.21
C ASN A 82 -48.53 -41.63 93.22
N ASP A 83 -49.06 -42.37 92.24
CA ASP A 83 -48.81 -43.81 92.11
C ASP A 83 -47.31 -44.12 91.98
N TRP A 84 -46.56 -43.23 91.32
CA TRP A 84 -45.10 -43.31 91.24
C TRP A 84 -44.41 -43.04 92.60
N LEU A 85 -44.86 -42.03 93.35
CA LEU A 85 -44.34 -41.74 94.70
C LEU A 85 -44.63 -42.86 95.70
N ASP A 86 -45.84 -43.42 95.70
CA ASP A 86 -46.22 -44.54 96.58
C ASP A 86 -45.60 -45.89 96.12
N SER A 87 -45.13 -45.99 94.87
CA SER A 87 -44.34 -47.14 94.39
C SER A 87 -42.89 -47.15 94.89
N LEU A 88 -42.39 -46.02 95.43
CA LEU A 88 -41.06 -45.92 96.03
C LEU A 88 -41.09 -46.43 97.47
N GLY A 89 -41.13 -47.76 97.61
CA GLY A 89 -40.99 -48.44 98.89
C GLY A 89 -39.73 -48.00 99.67
N GLU A 90 -39.83 -48.02 101.00
CA GLU A 90 -38.84 -47.47 101.94
C GLU A 90 -37.39 -47.84 101.58
N PRO A 91 -36.49 -46.86 101.34
CA PRO A 91 -35.11 -47.15 101.01
C PRO A 91 -34.36 -47.88 102.13
N ASP A 92 -33.76 -49.02 101.79
CA ASP A 92 -32.86 -49.78 102.65
C ASP A 92 -31.52 -49.04 102.81
N TRP A 93 -31.45 -48.16 103.83
CA TRP A 93 -30.33 -47.24 104.06
C TRP A 93 -28.99 -47.94 104.31
N ASP A 94 -28.98 -49.20 104.74
CA ASP A 94 -27.75 -49.97 104.93
C ASP A 94 -27.04 -50.26 103.59
N LYS A 95 -27.79 -50.55 102.50
CA LYS A 95 -27.20 -50.72 101.16
C LYS A 95 -26.62 -49.45 100.58
N VAL A 96 -27.24 -48.31 100.84
CA VAL A 96 -26.74 -47.01 100.38
C VAL A 96 -25.39 -46.72 101.04
N SER A 97 -25.23 -47.04 102.33
CA SER A 97 -23.97 -46.85 103.07
C SER A 97 -22.78 -47.61 102.45
N GLN A 98 -22.98 -48.86 102.02
CA GLN A 98 -21.92 -49.67 101.39
C GLN A 98 -21.57 -49.15 99.97
N SER A 99 -22.58 -48.75 99.20
CA SER A 99 -22.38 -48.24 97.83
C SER A 99 -21.54 -46.96 97.77
N ILE A 100 -21.56 -46.15 98.84
CA ILE A 100 -20.80 -44.89 98.93
C ILE A 100 -19.30 -45.13 99.20
N TYR A 101 -18.92 -46.24 99.83
CA TYR A 101 -17.52 -46.52 100.17
C TYR A 101 -16.73 -47.29 99.09
N GLU A 102 -17.37 -48.04 98.19
CA GLU A 102 -16.65 -48.88 97.19
C GLU A 102 -16.73 -48.37 95.72
N SER A 103 -17.55 -47.36 95.42
CA SER A 103 -17.82 -46.87 94.05
C SER A 103 -16.67 -46.20 93.27
N PRO A 104 -15.68 -45.48 93.87
CA PRO A 104 -14.75 -44.65 93.08
C PRO A 104 -13.73 -45.39 92.18
N SER A 105 -13.40 -46.65 92.47
CA SER A 105 -12.23 -47.33 91.88
C SER A 105 -12.55 -48.22 90.67
N THR A 106 -13.72 -48.86 90.64
CA THR A 106 -14.11 -49.86 89.63
C THR A 106 -14.67 -49.22 88.35
N MET A 107 -15.52 -48.20 88.50
CA MET A 107 -16.13 -47.46 87.38
C MET A 107 -15.08 -46.76 86.49
N LYS A 108 -14.06 -46.16 87.11
CA LYS A 108 -12.99 -45.46 86.37
C LYS A 108 -12.17 -46.42 85.51
N ALA A 109 -11.80 -47.59 86.05
CA ALA A 109 -11.06 -48.61 85.33
C ALA A 109 -11.85 -49.21 84.15
N ALA A 110 -13.18 -49.34 84.26
CA ALA A 110 -14.03 -49.79 83.16
C ALA A 110 -14.10 -48.76 82.01
N TYR A 111 -14.24 -47.47 82.36
CA TYR A 111 -14.27 -46.37 81.38
C TYR A 111 -12.93 -46.25 80.62
N GLU A 112 -11.80 -46.31 81.32
CA GLU A 112 -10.47 -46.23 80.70
C GLU A 112 -10.21 -47.38 79.72
N ARG A 113 -10.64 -48.62 80.04
CA ARG A 113 -10.57 -49.77 79.11
C ARG A 113 -11.43 -49.57 77.85
N GLN A 114 -12.66 -49.05 78.00
CA GLN A 114 -13.56 -48.83 76.87
C GLN A 114 -13.09 -47.66 75.96
N LYS A 115 -12.40 -46.68 76.55
CA LYS A 115 -11.73 -45.61 75.80
C LYS A 115 -10.56 -46.16 74.97
N ALA A 116 -9.66 -46.92 75.61
CA ALA A 116 -8.50 -47.53 74.94
C ALA A 116 -8.90 -48.45 73.77
N HIS A 117 -9.96 -49.26 73.92
CA HIS A 117 -10.46 -50.10 72.82
C HIS A 117 -10.96 -49.28 71.62
N ARG A 118 -11.66 -48.16 71.87
CA ARG A 118 -12.14 -47.27 70.80
C ARG A 118 -11.02 -46.48 70.13
N GLU A 119 -9.95 -46.17 70.86
CA GLU A 119 -8.75 -45.54 70.29
C GLU A 119 -8.01 -46.53 69.37
N ALA A 120 -7.74 -47.75 69.84
CA ALA A 120 -7.10 -48.81 69.05
C ALA A 120 -7.91 -49.22 67.78
N GLU A 121 -9.24 -49.24 67.84
CA GLU A 121 -10.07 -49.53 66.66
C GLU A 121 -10.04 -48.38 65.64
N ARG A 122 -9.94 -47.13 66.09
CA ARG A 122 -9.80 -45.96 65.20
C ARG A 122 -8.42 -45.90 64.55
N GLU A 123 -7.37 -46.28 65.28
CA GLU A 123 -6.01 -46.41 64.74
C GLU A 123 -5.97 -47.46 63.63
N ARG A 124 -6.48 -48.68 63.85
CA ARG A 124 -6.54 -49.72 62.81
C ARG A 124 -7.31 -49.29 61.56
N ARG A 125 -8.50 -48.67 61.72
CA ARG A 125 -9.27 -48.17 60.58
C ARG A 125 -8.57 -47.00 59.86
N ALA A 126 -7.75 -46.21 60.56
CA ALA A 126 -6.94 -45.16 59.97
C ALA A 126 -5.75 -45.73 59.19
N GLU A 127 -5.11 -46.79 59.70
CA GLU A 127 -4.04 -47.53 59.02
C GLU A 127 -4.57 -48.21 57.74
N GLU A 128 -5.66 -48.97 57.83
CA GLU A 128 -6.32 -49.60 56.67
C GLU A 128 -6.72 -48.58 55.60
N LYS A 129 -7.28 -47.43 56.01
CA LYS A 129 -7.63 -46.34 55.09
C LYS A 129 -6.40 -45.70 54.46
N ALA A 130 -5.32 -45.49 55.23
CA ALA A 130 -4.07 -44.94 54.71
C ALA A 130 -3.38 -45.90 53.73
N GLU A 131 -3.45 -47.22 53.94
CA GLU A 131 -2.99 -48.21 52.96
C GLU A 131 -3.83 -48.22 51.69
N ALA A 132 -5.16 -48.15 51.81
CA ALA A 132 -6.07 -48.07 50.67
C ALA A 132 -5.84 -46.78 49.85
N GLU A 133 -5.68 -45.63 50.51
CA GLU A 133 -5.35 -44.36 49.87
C GLU A 133 -3.98 -44.39 49.18
N ARG A 134 -2.97 -45.03 49.78
CA ARG A 134 -1.65 -45.22 49.15
C ARG A 134 -1.71 -46.09 47.90
N LYS A 135 -2.49 -47.19 47.91
CA LYS A 135 -2.69 -48.06 46.73
C LYS A 135 -3.43 -47.31 45.62
N ALA A 136 -4.54 -46.65 45.94
CA ALA A 136 -5.30 -45.85 44.98
C ALA A 136 -4.49 -44.68 44.41
N ALA A 137 -3.59 -44.07 45.19
CA ALA A 137 -2.68 -43.04 44.71
C ALA A 137 -1.60 -43.60 43.76
N ALA A 138 -1.07 -44.80 44.04
CA ALA A 138 -0.11 -45.48 43.16
C ALA A 138 -0.75 -45.86 41.81
N GLU A 139 -1.94 -46.47 41.83
CA GLU A 139 -2.68 -46.84 40.60
C GLU A 139 -3.01 -45.62 39.74
N ARG A 140 -3.38 -44.48 40.36
CA ARG A 140 -3.59 -43.21 39.64
C ARG A 140 -2.31 -42.67 39.02
N ALA A 141 -1.20 -42.70 39.75
CA ALA A 141 0.09 -42.24 39.22
C ALA A 141 0.60 -43.13 38.07
N GLU A 142 0.30 -44.43 38.07
CA GLU A 142 0.59 -45.34 36.96
C GLU A 142 -0.31 -45.07 35.75
N ALA A 143 -1.61 -44.86 35.95
CA ALA A 143 -2.55 -44.49 34.88
C ALA A 143 -2.22 -43.12 34.25
N GLU A 144 -1.82 -42.13 35.05
CA GLU A 144 -1.39 -40.81 34.58
C GLU A 144 -0.13 -40.92 33.71
N ARG A 145 0.86 -41.73 34.11
CA ARG A 145 2.07 -42.00 33.30
C ARG A 145 1.74 -42.70 31.98
N GLN A 146 0.82 -43.66 31.98
CA GLN A 146 0.38 -44.33 30.75
C GLN A 146 -0.30 -43.33 29.80
N ALA A 147 -1.23 -42.51 30.31
CA ALA A 147 -1.88 -41.46 29.53
C ALA A 147 -0.91 -40.38 29.03
N GLU A 148 0.16 -40.07 29.77
CA GLU A 148 1.21 -39.16 29.34
C GLU A 148 2.05 -39.74 28.19
N ILE A 149 2.42 -41.02 28.26
CA ILE A 149 3.14 -41.73 27.18
C ILE A 149 2.28 -41.83 25.91
N GLU A 150 0.98 -42.11 26.04
CA GLU A 150 0.06 -42.14 24.90
C GLU A 150 -0.09 -40.76 24.26
N ARG A 151 -0.17 -39.69 25.04
CA ARG A 151 -0.20 -38.31 24.53
C ARG A 151 1.10 -37.91 23.84
N GLN A 152 2.26 -38.34 24.37
CA GLN A 152 3.55 -38.09 23.73
C GLN A 152 3.63 -38.77 22.36
N ARG A 153 3.25 -40.05 22.26
CA ARG A 153 3.21 -40.77 20.97
C ARG A 153 2.24 -40.14 19.97
N ALA A 154 1.03 -39.80 20.40
CA ALA A 154 0.05 -39.13 19.55
C ALA A 154 0.51 -37.72 19.09
N ALA A 155 1.34 -37.04 19.88
CA ALA A 155 1.97 -35.79 19.48
C ALA A 155 3.12 -36.01 18.48
N GLU A 156 3.97 -37.02 18.69
CA GLU A 156 5.04 -37.40 17.75
C GLU A 156 4.48 -37.83 16.38
N GLU A 157 3.43 -38.65 16.36
CA GLU A 157 2.72 -39.06 15.13
C GLU A 157 2.10 -37.84 14.41
N ALA A 158 1.42 -36.96 15.16
CA ALA A 158 0.84 -35.74 14.58
C ALA A 158 1.89 -34.71 14.10
N GLU A 159 3.11 -34.72 14.66
CA GLU A 159 4.23 -33.92 14.17
C GLU A 159 4.84 -34.53 12.90
N ALA A 160 4.98 -35.85 12.83
CA ALA A 160 5.42 -36.55 11.63
C ALA A 160 4.46 -36.33 10.44
N ASP A 161 3.15 -36.50 10.65
CA ASP A 161 2.11 -36.27 9.62
C ASP A 161 2.15 -34.83 9.09
N ARG A 162 2.40 -33.84 9.96
CA ARG A 162 2.56 -32.43 9.57
C ARG A 162 3.80 -32.21 8.72
N LEU A 163 4.94 -32.79 9.10
CA LEU A 163 6.18 -32.67 8.34
C LEU A 163 6.09 -33.37 6.98
N GLU A 164 5.34 -34.47 6.86
CA GLU A 164 5.06 -35.09 5.56
C GLU A 164 4.11 -34.24 4.70
N ALA A 165 3.06 -33.67 5.28
CA ALA A 165 2.16 -32.74 4.59
C ALA A 165 2.89 -31.47 4.11
N GLU A 166 3.78 -30.89 4.93
CA GLU A 166 4.61 -29.74 4.55
C GLU A 166 5.59 -30.09 3.41
N ARG A 167 6.19 -31.28 3.40
CA ARG A 167 7.05 -31.74 2.29
C ARG A 167 6.28 -31.89 0.99
N LEU A 168 5.09 -32.51 1.03
CA LEU A 168 4.24 -32.66 -0.15
C LEU A 168 3.78 -31.30 -0.68
N ALA A 169 3.36 -30.39 0.20
CA ALA A 169 3.00 -29.02 -0.19
C ALA A 169 4.19 -28.24 -0.78
N ALA A 170 5.42 -28.45 -0.27
CA ALA A 170 6.62 -27.85 -0.83
C ALA A 170 6.97 -28.40 -2.22
N GLU A 171 6.84 -29.71 -2.44
CA GLU A 171 7.02 -30.32 -3.78
C GLU A 171 5.97 -29.84 -4.79
N GLU A 172 4.71 -29.68 -4.36
CA GLU A 172 3.64 -29.14 -5.22
C GLU A 172 3.89 -27.68 -5.57
N ALA A 173 4.29 -26.86 -4.59
CA ALA A 173 4.67 -25.46 -4.82
C ALA A 173 5.88 -25.33 -5.77
N GLU A 174 6.90 -26.19 -5.65
CA GLU A 174 8.04 -26.19 -6.59
C GLU A 174 7.61 -26.55 -8.02
N ARG A 175 6.69 -27.52 -8.18
CA ARG A 175 6.10 -27.87 -9.48
C ARG A 175 5.21 -26.76 -10.06
N GLU A 176 4.57 -25.96 -9.23
CA GLU A 176 3.81 -24.78 -9.67
C GLU A 176 4.72 -23.64 -10.13
N VAL A 177 5.72 -23.28 -9.32
CA VAL A 177 6.74 -22.28 -9.68
C VAL A 177 7.46 -22.68 -10.97
N ARG A 178 7.80 -23.96 -11.14
CA ARG A 178 8.44 -24.46 -12.36
C ARG A 178 7.53 -24.33 -13.59
N ARG A 179 6.24 -24.68 -13.49
CA ARG A 179 5.28 -24.50 -14.60
C ARG A 179 5.12 -23.03 -14.95
N GLN A 180 5.01 -22.15 -13.97
CA GLN A 180 4.94 -20.69 -14.19
C GLN A 180 6.20 -20.18 -14.90
N ALA A 181 7.40 -20.61 -14.48
CA ALA A 181 8.65 -20.25 -15.14
C ALA A 181 8.75 -20.78 -16.59
N GLU A 182 8.25 -21.99 -16.86
CA GLU A 182 8.19 -22.57 -18.21
C GLU A 182 7.18 -21.82 -19.11
N GLU A 183 6.04 -21.39 -18.56
CA GLU A 183 5.04 -20.54 -19.25
C GLU A 183 5.57 -19.11 -19.51
N GLU A 184 6.22 -18.49 -18.52
CA GLU A 184 6.85 -17.16 -18.68
C GLU A 184 7.97 -17.17 -19.71
N ALA A 185 8.82 -18.20 -19.70
CA ALA A 185 9.87 -18.37 -20.71
C ALA A 185 9.31 -18.59 -22.12
N PHE A 186 8.20 -19.31 -22.25
CA PHE A 186 7.50 -19.46 -23.54
C PHE A 186 6.95 -18.11 -24.04
N LEU A 187 6.29 -17.35 -23.17
CA LEU A 187 5.76 -16.01 -23.50
C LEU A 187 6.84 -14.96 -23.75
N GLU A 188 8.02 -15.10 -23.14
CA GLU A 188 9.19 -14.27 -23.45
C GLU A 188 9.79 -14.65 -24.82
N GLN A 189 9.93 -15.94 -25.11
CA GLN A 189 10.40 -16.42 -26.42
C GLN A 189 9.45 -16.01 -27.56
N GLU A 190 8.13 -16.06 -27.36
CA GLU A 190 7.15 -15.58 -28.33
C GLU A 190 7.30 -14.07 -28.59
N ARG A 191 7.43 -13.25 -27.54
CA ARG A 191 7.68 -11.80 -27.66
C ARG A 191 9.00 -11.48 -28.36
N LEU A 192 10.06 -12.25 -28.13
CA LEU A 192 11.34 -12.08 -28.84
C LEU A 192 11.19 -12.41 -30.34
N LEU A 193 10.41 -13.43 -30.70
CA LEU A 193 10.10 -13.76 -32.09
C LEU A 193 9.21 -12.70 -32.77
N GLU A 194 8.27 -12.10 -32.06
CA GLU A 194 7.47 -10.97 -32.57
C GLU A 194 8.35 -9.72 -32.81
N LEU A 195 9.26 -9.41 -31.89
CA LEU A 195 10.22 -8.31 -32.06
C LEU A 195 11.13 -8.53 -33.27
N GLN A 196 11.67 -9.75 -33.44
CA GLN A 196 12.48 -10.09 -34.61
C GLN A 196 11.71 -9.91 -35.93
N ARG A 197 10.45 -10.36 -36.00
CA ARG A 197 9.60 -10.13 -37.18
C ARG A 197 9.34 -8.65 -37.44
N ALA A 198 9.09 -7.87 -36.40
CA ALA A 198 8.87 -6.43 -36.52
C ALA A 198 10.13 -5.69 -36.98
N GLU A 199 11.32 -6.11 -36.53
CA GLU A 199 12.60 -5.59 -37.02
C GLU A 199 12.85 -5.97 -38.49
N GLU A 200 12.59 -7.22 -38.89
CA GLU A 200 12.67 -7.68 -40.29
C GLU A 200 11.70 -6.91 -41.21
N GLU A 201 10.45 -6.69 -40.77
CA GLU A 201 9.47 -5.89 -41.51
C GLU A 201 9.87 -4.41 -41.61
N ALA A 202 10.41 -3.82 -40.54
CA ALA A 202 10.91 -2.45 -40.55
C ALA A 202 12.09 -2.28 -41.51
N LEU A 203 13.10 -3.16 -41.45
CA LEU A 203 14.23 -3.17 -42.36
C LEU A 203 13.79 -3.34 -43.83
N ARG A 204 12.81 -4.21 -44.07
CA ARG A 204 12.23 -4.38 -45.41
C ARG A 204 11.55 -3.11 -45.90
N LEU A 205 10.75 -2.44 -45.06
CA LEU A 205 10.10 -1.17 -45.42
C LEU A 205 11.12 -0.04 -45.64
N GLU A 206 12.25 -0.04 -44.92
CA GLU A 206 13.35 0.91 -45.17
C GLU A 206 14.04 0.63 -46.50
N MET A 207 14.35 -0.63 -46.84
CA MET A 207 14.88 -0.99 -48.16
C MET A 207 13.91 -0.62 -49.29
N GLU A 208 12.61 -0.94 -49.16
CA GLU A 208 11.59 -0.59 -50.16
C GLU A 208 11.45 0.94 -50.33
N ARG A 209 11.69 1.74 -49.28
CA ARG A 209 11.77 3.21 -49.36
C ARG A 209 13.03 3.68 -50.05
N GLN A 210 14.20 3.15 -49.69
CA GLN A 210 15.48 3.51 -50.30
C GLN A 210 15.47 3.20 -51.80
N GLU A 211 15.03 2.01 -52.21
CA GLU A 211 14.84 1.64 -53.62
C GLU A 211 13.87 2.59 -54.34
N HIS A 212 12.81 3.03 -53.67
CA HIS A 212 11.86 3.98 -54.24
C HIS A 212 12.46 5.38 -54.41
N GLU A 213 13.23 5.87 -53.45
CA GLU A 213 13.95 7.15 -53.53
C GLU A 213 15.04 7.13 -54.61
N GLU A 214 15.83 6.05 -54.70
CA GLU A 214 16.82 5.85 -55.76
C GLU A 214 16.17 5.73 -57.16
N TRP A 215 14.99 5.11 -57.25
CA TRP A 215 14.21 5.07 -58.49
C TRP A 215 13.73 6.48 -58.85
N LEU A 216 13.15 7.22 -57.91
CA LEU A 216 12.70 8.61 -58.11
C LEU A 216 13.85 9.53 -58.53
N ALA A 217 15.04 9.39 -57.93
CA ALA A 217 16.23 10.15 -58.29
C ALA A 217 16.65 9.88 -59.76
N ARG A 218 16.82 8.61 -60.12
CA ARG A 218 17.17 8.20 -61.50
C ARG A 218 16.15 8.65 -62.53
N GLN A 219 14.85 8.61 -62.22
CA GLN A 219 13.82 9.10 -63.15
C GLN A 219 13.83 10.63 -63.26
N ARG A 220 13.98 11.37 -62.15
CA ARG A 220 14.12 12.83 -62.18
C ARG A 220 15.32 13.28 -63.02
N GLU A 221 16.42 12.52 -63.02
CA GLU A 221 17.57 12.76 -63.91
C GLU A 221 17.23 12.53 -65.38
N ARG A 222 16.66 11.37 -65.74
CA ARG A 222 16.21 11.06 -67.12
C ARG A 222 15.23 12.10 -67.67
N GLU A 223 14.24 12.50 -66.87
CA GLU A 223 13.29 13.54 -67.23
C GLU A 223 13.92 14.92 -67.37
N THR A 224 14.87 15.28 -66.49
CA THR A 224 15.57 16.57 -66.58
C THR A 224 16.37 16.65 -67.86
N TRP A 225 17.04 15.57 -68.24
CA TRP A 225 17.73 15.46 -69.53
C TRP A 225 16.75 15.64 -70.71
N ALA A 226 15.62 14.92 -70.73
CA ALA A 226 14.63 15.02 -71.80
C ALA A 226 14.06 16.44 -71.94
N LEU A 227 13.75 17.10 -70.82
CA LEU A 227 13.26 18.49 -70.78
C LEU A 227 14.34 19.50 -71.21
N GLN A 228 15.62 19.28 -70.88
CA GLN A 228 16.73 20.12 -71.34
C GLN A 228 16.94 19.99 -72.85
N VAL A 229 16.83 18.79 -73.41
CA VAL A 229 16.87 18.58 -74.87
C VAL A 229 15.70 19.30 -75.54
N ALA A 230 14.48 19.15 -75.03
CA ALA A 230 13.30 19.85 -75.55
C ALA A 230 13.43 21.39 -75.45
N ALA A 231 14.02 21.92 -74.37
CA ALA A 231 14.24 23.35 -74.15
C ALA A 231 15.32 23.96 -75.08
N ARG A 232 16.35 23.18 -75.42
CA ARG A 232 17.34 23.51 -76.44
C ARG A 232 16.72 23.57 -77.84
N GLU A 233 15.86 22.61 -78.16
CA GLU A 233 15.13 22.57 -79.44
C GLU A 233 14.11 23.71 -79.59
N SER A 234 13.45 24.13 -78.50
CA SER A 234 12.41 25.18 -78.57
C SER A 234 12.98 26.60 -78.62
N ASP A 235 13.86 26.95 -77.67
CA ASP A 235 14.28 28.34 -77.44
C ASP A 235 15.82 28.51 -77.38
N GLY A 236 16.59 27.44 -77.59
CA GLY A 236 18.05 27.44 -77.45
C GLY A 236 18.54 27.60 -75.99
N THR A 237 17.70 27.26 -75.00
CA THR A 237 18.00 27.46 -73.57
C THR A 237 18.04 26.14 -72.81
N ASP A 238 18.95 26.02 -71.84
CA ASP A 238 19.04 24.85 -70.96
C ASP A 238 18.11 24.95 -69.73
N TRP A 239 17.28 26.00 -69.64
CA TRP A 239 16.47 26.29 -68.46
C TRP A 239 15.17 25.48 -68.41
N VAL A 240 15.01 24.72 -67.32
CA VAL A 240 13.88 23.85 -67.02
C VAL A 240 13.46 24.09 -65.55
N PRO A 241 12.16 24.07 -65.21
CA PRO A 241 11.71 24.12 -63.82
C PRO A 241 12.33 23.00 -62.96
N PRO A 242 12.62 23.26 -61.67
CA PRO A 242 13.31 22.31 -60.82
C PRO A 242 12.43 21.08 -60.50
N ALA A 243 13.07 19.95 -60.19
CA ALA A 243 12.43 18.64 -60.14
C ALA A 243 11.42 18.45 -58.99
N ASP A 244 11.42 19.34 -58.00
CA ASP A 244 10.46 19.43 -56.89
C ASP A 244 9.14 20.12 -57.28
N ARG A 245 9.13 20.91 -58.36
CA ARG A 245 7.98 21.76 -58.78
C ARG A 245 7.21 21.23 -59.98
N ARG A 246 7.60 20.07 -60.50
CA ARG A 246 6.99 19.44 -61.67
C ARG A 246 6.45 18.05 -61.32
N ALA A 247 5.40 17.63 -62.02
CA ALA A 247 4.94 16.24 -61.94
C ALA A 247 5.94 15.33 -62.66
N MET A 248 5.90 14.02 -62.38
CA MET A 248 6.63 13.04 -63.18
C MET A 248 6.02 12.96 -64.59
N LEU A 249 6.86 12.71 -65.59
CA LEU A 249 6.49 12.42 -66.99
C LEU A 249 6.16 10.93 -67.20
N GLU A 250 6.74 10.07 -66.37
CA GLU A 250 6.63 8.61 -66.42
C GLU A 250 6.12 8.08 -65.07
N GLU A 251 4.99 7.36 -65.07
CA GLU A 251 4.49 6.70 -63.85
C GLU A 251 5.19 5.35 -63.60
N ARG A 252 5.20 4.88 -62.34
CA ARG A 252 5.92 3.66 -61.94
C ARG A 252 5.29 2.42 -62.61
N GLY A 253 5.93 1.98 -63.70
CA GLY A 253 5.50 0.83 -64.51
C GLY A 253 5.22 1.15 -65.98
N GLU A 254 5.21 2.44 -66.38
CA GLU A 254 4.90 2.84 -67.76
C GLU A 254 6.04 2.52 -68.76
N ASN A 255 7.29 2.44 -68.30
CA ASN A 255 8.48 1.99 -69.04
C ASN A 255 8.63 2.68 -70.41
N LEU A 256 8.68 4.00 -70.42
CA LEU A 256 8.77 4.81 -71.64
C LEU A 256 10.16 4.72 -72.26
N THR A 257 10.21 4.54 -73.59
CA THR A 257 11.45 4.72 -74.35
C THR A 257 11.86 6.19 -74.36
N ASP A 258 13.17 6.48 -74.44
CA ASP A 258 13.69 7.85 -74.35
C ASP A 258 13.12 8.78 -75.44
N ALA A 259 12.72 8.24 -76.60
CA ALA A 259 12.03 8.98 -77.66
C ALA A 259 10.60 9.41 -77.26
N GLN A 260 9.84 8.52 -76.61
CA GLN A 260 8.50 8.81 -76.11
C GLN A 260 8.55 9.78 -74.91
N LEU A 261 9.56 9.63 -74.04
CA LEU A 261 9.81 10.53 -72.93
C LEU A 261 10.12 11.96 -73.43
N LEU A 262 10.92 12.09 -74.49
CA LEU A 262 11.21 13.37 -75.13
C LEU A 262 9.97 14.00 -75.80
N GLU A 263 9.13 13.22 -76.48
CA GLU A 263 7.87 13.70 -77.06
C GLU A 263 6.93 14.25 -75.97
N ARG A 264 6.80 13.53 -74.86
CA ARG A 264 5.98 13.97 -73.72
C ARG A 264 6.57 15.20 -73.01
N ALA A 265 7.90 15.29 -72.91
CA ALA A 265 8.60 16.46 -72.40
C ALA A 265 8.34 17.71 -73.26
N ARG A 266 8.36 17.59 -74.60
CA ARG A 266 8.00 18.70 -75.52
C ARG A 266 6.57 19.19 -75.30
N ALA A 267 5.62 18.27 -75.04
CA ALA A 267 4.22 18.61 -74.82
C ALA A 267 3.96 19.33 -73.47
N SER A 268 4.62 18.92 -72.39
CA SER A 268 4.38 19.47 -71.05
C SER A 268 5.20 20.72 -70.70
N LEU A 269 6.39 20.90 -71.31
CA LEU A 269 7.32 21.98 -70.99
C LEU A 269 6.70 23.40 -71.02
N PRO A 270 5.85 23.79 -72.00
CA PRO A 270 5.26 25.14 -72.04
C PRO A 270 4.31 25.40 -70.86
N GLU A 271 3.51 24.41 -70.50
CA GLU A 271 2.57 24.51 -69.37
C GLU A 271 3.31 24.61 -68.04
N TRP A 272 4.33 23.78 -67.84
CA TRP A 272 5.11 23.77 -66.61
C TRP A 272 5.91 25.06 -66.41
N ARG A 273 6.50 25.62 -67.48
CA ARG A 273 7.13 26.94 -67.44
C ARG A 273 6.12 28.06 -67.13
N HIS A 274 4.85 27.92 -67.58
CA HIS A 274 3.79 28.87 -67.22
C HIS A 274 3.43 28.76 -65.73
N ARG A 275 3.26 27.53 -65.21
CA ARG A 275 2.96 27.27 -63.79
C ARG A 275 4.09 27.73 -62.86
N ASP A 276 5.35 27.44 -63.16
CA ASP A 276 6.49 27.88 -62.32
C ASP A 276 6.62 29.41 -62.29
N ARG A 277 6.40 30.10 -63.42
CA ARG A 277 6.30 31.59 -63.45
C ARG A 277 5.15 32.15 -62.62
N ILE A 278 4.05 31.40 -62.43
CA ILE A 278 2.96 31.80 -61.52
C ILE A 278 3.39 31.61 -60.06
N VAL A 279 4.04 30.47 -59.75
CA VAL A 279 4.57 30.19 -58.40
C VAL A 279 5.65 31.19 -58.00
N GLU A 280 6.61 31.49 -58.88
CA GLU A 280 7.65 32.50 -58.67
C GLU A 280 7.04 33.88 -58.41
N LYS A 281 6.04 34.29 -59.20
CA LYS A 281 5.31 35.55 -58.97
C LYS A 281 4.55 35.54 -57.64
N ALA A 282 3.92 34.43 -57.27
CA ALA A 282 3.23 34.31 -55.98
C ALA A 282 4.22 34.42 -54.80
N GLN A 283 5.36 33.73 -54.87
CA GLN A 283 6.45 33.81 -53.88
C GLN A 283 7.05 35.22 -53.82
N ALA A 284 7.23 35.90 -54.95
CA ALA A 284 7.70 37.29 -54.99
C ALA A 284 6.68 38.27 -54.38
N ILE A 285 5.38 38.06 -54.62
CA ILE A 285 4.29 38.83 -54.01
C ILE A 285 4.29 38.59 -52.49
N GLU A 286 4.35 37.35 -52.03
CA GLU A 286 4.39 36.99 -50.61
C GLU A 286 5.61 37.61 -49.91
N ALA A 287 6.81 37.44 -50.47
CA ALA A 287 8.05 38.04 -49.96
C ALA A 287 7.99 39.58 -49.94
N SER A 288 7.37 40.22 -50.95
CA SER A 288 7.15 41.67 -50.97
C SER A 288 6.13 42.14 -49.93
N THR A 289 5.14 41.30 -49.62
CA THR A 289 4.09 41.56 -48.62
C THR A 289 4.69 41.46 -47.22
N VAL A 290 5.42 40.38 -46.92
CA VAL A 290 6.20 40.20 -45.68
C VAL A 290 7.19 41.36 -45.47
N ARG A 291 7.81 41.87 -46.55
CA ARG A 291 8.69 43.04 -46.49
C ARG A 291 7.93 44.35 -46.18
N ARG A 292 6.69 44.52 -46.66
CA ARG A 292 5.85 45.71 -46.40
C ARG A 292 5.26 45.75 -44.99
N THR A 293 4.97 44.61 -44.38
CA THR A 293 4.39 44.55 -43.02
C THR A 293 5.42 44.82 -41.92
N ARG A 294 6.71 44.93 -42.26
CA ARG A 294 7.80 45.25 -41.33
C ARG A 294 8.05 46.78 -41.34
N PRO A 295 7.87 47.50 -40.22
CA PRO A 295 8.07 48.95 -40.20
C PRO A 295 9.54 49.31 -40.49
N ALA A 296 9.75 50.35 -41.30
CA ALA A 296 11.06 50.77 -41.78
C ALA A 296 11.87 51.48 -40.68
N VAL A 297 12.70 50.72 -39.96
CA VAL A 297 13.80 51.29 -39.17
C VAL A 297 14.95 51.63 -40.13
N ALA A 298 15.46 52.85 -40.03
CA ALA A 298 16.47 53.37 -40.95
C ALA A 298 17.80 52.56 -40.89
N ALA A 299 18.30 52.17 -42.06
CA ALA A 299 19.50 51.34 -42.19
C ALA A 299 20.79 52.17 -42.10
N THR A 300 21.12 52.62 -40.89
CA THR A 300 22.49 53.06 -40.50
C THR A 300 22.85 52.42 -39.16
N GLY A 301 23.13 51.12 -39.19
CA GLY A 301 23.53 50.29 -38.05
C GLY A 301 24.19 49.00 -38.55
N PRO A 302 24.97 48.30 -37.71
CA PRO A 302 25.73 47.12 -38.13
C PRO A 302 24.82 45.95 -38.56
N VAL A 303 25.43 44.98 -39.25
CA VAL A 303 24.85 43.74 -39.82
C VAL A 303 23.61 43.28 -39.06
N PRO A 304 22.46 43.06 -39.74
CA PRO A 304 21.22 42.69 -39.06
C PRO A 304 21.45 41.42 -38.25
N ALA A 305 21.22 41.52 -36.95
CA ALA A 305 21.26 40.38 -36.04
C ALA A 305 20.36 39.26 -36.58
N PRO A 306 20.72 37.98 -36.35
CA PRO A 306 19.83 36.87 -36.67
C PRO A 306 18.45 37.14 -36.06
N ALA A 307 17.38 36.66 -36.72
CA ALA A 307 16.04 36.82 -36.19
C ALA A 307 16.00 36.32 -34.74
N PRO A 308 15.38 37.06 -33.79
CA PRO A 308 15.52 36.80 -32.37
C PRO A 308 15.17 35.34 -32.10
N ARG A 309 16.15 34.59 -31.58
CA ARG A 309 16.00 33.15 -31.35
C ARG A 309 14.77 32.94 -30.46
N GLY A 310 13.73 32.36 -31.05
CA GLY A 310 12.48 32.10 -30.34
C GLY A 310 12.80 31.26 -29.10
N TYR A 311 12.30 31.68 -27.94
CA TYR A 311 12.53 30.95 -26.70
C TYR A 311 11.90 29.56 -26.78
N ILE A 312 12.74 28.55 -26.96
CA ILE A 312 12.35 27.14 -26.87
C ILE A 312 12.54 26.72 -25.41
N PRO A 313 11.47 26.44 -24.64
CA PRO A 313 11.61 25.98 -23.27
C PRO A 313 12.33 24.61 -23.22
N PRO A 314 13.22 24.37 -22.25
CA PRO A 314 13.98 23.12 -22.14
C PRO A 314 13.16 22.00 -21.46
N TYR A 315 11.85 21.97 -21.72
CA TYR A 315 10.86 21.07 -21.14
C TYR A 315 9.58 21.06 -21.99
N ASN A 316 8.79 19.99 -21.90
CA ASN A 316 7.57 19.82 -22.69
C ASN A 316 6.55 20.93 -22.40
N LEU A 317 5.88 21.42 -23.45
CA LEU A 317 4.78 22.36 -23.28
C LEU A 317 3.52 21.63 -22.75
N PRO A 318 2.75 22.23 -21.83
CA PRO A 318 1.50 21.63 -21.36
C PRO A 318 0.52 21.38 -22.52
N SER A 319 -0.18 20.25 -22.50
CA SER A 319 -1.19 19.94 -23.51
C SER A 319 -2.30 20.98 -23.48
N ARG A 320 -2.65 21.51 -24.66
CA ARG A 320 -3.77 22.46 -24.85
C ARG A 320 -5.09 21.77 -25.19
N GLU A 321 -5.03 20.48 -25.46
CA GLU A 321 -6.20 19.66 -25.73
C GLU A 321 -7.06 19.52 -24.46
N PRO A 322 -8.40 19.52 -24.60
CA PRO A 322 -9.31 19.30 -23.48
C PRO A 322 -9.14 17.88 -22.93
N ASP A 323 -9.32 17.71 -21.62
CA ASP A 323 -9.20 16.38 -21.02
C ASP A 323 -10.21 15.39 -21.62
N PRO A 324 -9.80 14.14 -21.86
CA PRO A 324 -10.69 13.11 -22.37
C PRO A 324 -11.86 12.87 -21.41
N LYS A 325 -12.97 12.34 -21.93
CA LYS A 325 -14.17 12.09 -21.11
C LYS A 325 -13.85 11.11 -19.96
N PRO A 326 -14.40 11.33 -18.74
CA PRO A 326 -14.23 10.40 -17.63
C PRO A 326 -14.74 9.00 -17.95
N THR A 327 -13.96 7.99 -17.56
CA THR A 327 -14.24 6.56 -17.76
C THR A 327 -14.45 5.85 -16.42
N ALA A 328 -14.95 4.61 -16.45
CA ALA A 328 -15.04 3.78 -15.25
C ALA A 328 -13.65 3.50 -14.61
N LEU A 329 -12.60 3.38 -15.43
CA LEU A 329 -11.22 3.20 -14.96
C LEU A 329 -10.71 4.43 -14.19
N ASP A 330 -11.16 5.64 -14.55
CA ASP A 330 -10.82 6.85 -13.79
C ASP A 330 -11.47 6.88 -12.41
N LEU A 331 -12.67 6.31 -12.26
CA LEU A 331 -13.30 6.14 -10.95
C LEU A 331 -12.55 5.09 -10.13
N LEU A 332 -12.27 3.92 -10.72
CA LEU A 332 -11.51 2.85 -10.06
C LEU A 332 -10.15 3.36 -9.57
N ARG A 333 -9.38 4.02 -10.42
CA ARG A 333 -8.09 4.65 -10.09
C ARG A 333 -8.19 5.58 -8.88
N ARG A 334 -9.19 6.48 -8.85
CA ARG A 334 -9.40 7.42 -7.73
C ARG A 334 -9.76 6.72 -6.44
N VAL A 335 -10.61 5.69 -6.50
CA VAL A 335 -10.94 4.85 -5.34
C VAL A 335 -9.70 4.11 -4.85
N THR A 336 -8.92 3.46 -5.73
CA THR A 336 -7.69 2.75 -5.37
C THR A 336 -6.65 3.67 -4.74
N VAL A 337 -6.42 4.87 -5.30
CA VAL A 337 -5.51 5.87 -4.69
C VAL A 337 -6.01 6.28 -3.30
N THR A 338 -7.32 6.49 -3.14
CA THR A 338 -7.91 6.88 -1.84
C THR A 338 -7.80 5.77 -0.80
N VAL A 339 -8.06 4.52 -1.17
CA VAL A 339 -7.88 3.36 -0.28
C VAL A 339 -6.40 3.15 0.06
N ALA A 340 -5.50 3.22 -0.93
CA ALA A 340 -4.06 3.11 -0.72
C ALA A 340 -3.54 4.22 0.21
N TYR A 341 -4.06 5.45 0.09
CA TYR A 341 -3.76 6.55 0.99
C TYR A 341 -4.23 6.29 2.43
N LEU A 342 -5.47 5.83 2.63
CA LEU A 342 -5.98 5.49 3.96
C LEU A 342 -5.17 4.35 4.60
N VAL A 343 -4.87 3.30 3.84
CA VAL A 343 -4.02 2.19 4.29
C VAL A 343 -2.59 2.65 4.57
N PHE A 344 -2.06 3.62 3.82
CA PHE A 344 -0.76 4.25 4.10
C PHE A 344 -0.72 5.06 5.40
N VAL A 345 -1.76 5.83 5.71
CA VAL A 345 -1.85 6.55 6.99
C VAL A 345 -1.97 5.55 8.15
N LEU A 346 -2.87 4.57 8.06
CA LEU A 346 -3.07 3.57 9.10
C LEU A 346 -1.83 2.69 9.31
N GLY A 347 -1.22 2.21 8.21
CA GLY A 347 0.00 1.41 8.22
C GLY A 347 1.22 2.19 8.73
N GLY A 348 1.29 3.50 8.47
CA GLY A 348 2.31 4.38 9.04
C GLY A 348 2.11 4.66 10.54
N VAL A 349 0.86 4.87 10.98
CA VAL A 349 0.51 5.02 12.41
C VAL A 349 0.88 3.76 13.19
N TYR A 350 0.54 2.58 12.65
CA TYR A 350 0.96 1.28 13.18
C TYR A 350 2.50 1.12 13.15
N GLY A 351 3.11 1.32 11.98
CA GLY A 351 4.53 1.10 11.75
C GLY A 351 5.47 2.00 12.54
N LEU A 352 5.04 3.22 12.90
CA LEU A 352 5.81 4.15 13.73
C LEU A 352 5.65 3.92 15.23
N GLY A 353 4.55 3.29 15.67
CA GLY A 353 4.25 3.02 17.08
C GLY A 353 3.34 4.07 17.73
N PHE A 354 2.61 4.87 16.93
CA PHE A 354 1.74 5.93 17.44
C PHE A 354 0.51 5.41 18.22
N LEU A 355 0.23 4.10 18.18
CA LEU A 355 -0.83 3.45 18.97
C LEU A 355 -0.37 3.07 20.39
N GLY A 356 0.91 3.32 20.74
CA GLY A 356 1.48 3.02 22.05
C GLY A 356 2.15 1.65 22.13
N GLU A 357 2.91 1.45 23.20
CA GLU A 357 3.72 0.24 23.40
C GLU A 357 2.85 -1.02 23.52
N ASP A 358 1.70 -0.94 24.18
CA ASP A 358 0.79 -2.08 24.38
C ASP A 358 0.16 -2.61 23.09
N ALA A 359 -0.12 -1.72 22.12
CA ALA A 359 -0.85 -2.06 20.89
C ALA A 359 0.06 -2.28 19.67
N THR A 360 1.23 -1.63 19.66
CA THR A 360 2.17 -1.68 18.52
C THR A 360 3.57 -2.18 18.87
N GLY A 361 3.93 -2.28 20.15
CA GLY A 361 5.32 -2.42 20.58
C GLY A 361 6.08 -1.08 20.51
N PRO A 362 7.41 -1.10 20.67
CA PRO A 362 8.21 0.12 20.79
C PRO A 362 8.22 0.98 19.52
N TRP A 363 8.78 2.19 19.62
CA TRP A 363 8.91 3.12 18.49
C TRP A 363 9.80 2.53 17.38
N LEU A 364 9.59 2.96 16.13
CA LEU A 364 10.34 2.47 14.97
C LEU A 364 11.86 2.50 15.18
N HIS A 365 12.39 3.55 15.83
CA HIS A 365 13.82 3.71 16.07
C HIS A 365 14.43 2.71 17.07
N ASP A 366 13.63 2.11 17.94
CA ASP A 366 14.06 1.15 18.96
C ASP A 366 13.86 -0.32 18.54
N LEU A 367 13.08 -0.56 17.47
CA LEU A 367 12.83 -1.90 16.93
C LEU A 367 14.13 -2.65 16.61
N HIS A 368 14.10 -3.97 16.85
CA HIS A 368 15.19 -4.90 16.58
C HIS A 368 16.55 -4.43 17.15
N GLN A 369 16.57 -4.10 18.45
CA GLN A 369 17.76 -3.63 19.18
C GLN A 369 18.29 -2.28 18.64
N GLY A 370 17.39 -1.36 18.26
CA GLY A 370 17.75 -0.05 17.74
C GLY A 370 18.26 -0.05 16.30
N ARG A 371 17.81 -0.97 15.45
CA ARG A 371 18.26 -1.11 14.05
C ARG A 371 18.06 0.16 13.20
N PHE A 372 17.03 0.95 13.54
CA PHE A 372 16.72 2.22 12.90
C PHE A 372 17.19 3.45 13.69
N ALA A 373 17.94 3.26 14.79
CA ALA A 373 18.53 4.35 15.55
C ALA A 373 19.73 4.96 14.80
N GLY A 374 19.96 6.26 15.00
CA GLY A 374 21.05 7.02 14.36
C GLY A 374 22.48 6.50 14.63
N GLY A 375 22.65 5.62 15.61
CA GLY A 375 23.92 4.96 15.93
C GLY A 375 24.18 3.64 15.19
N PHE A 376 23.20 3.06 14.49
CA PHE A 376 23.32 1.69 13.95
C PHE A 376 24.23 1.61 12.72
N SER A 377 23.98 2.39 11.67
CA SER A 377 24.79 2.42 10.44
C SER A 377 25.24 3.84 10.07
N MET A 378 26.23 3.94 9.18
CA MET A 378 26.79 5.22 8.73
C MET A 378 25.76 6.13 8.02
N LEU A 379 24.67 5.59 7.45
CA LEU A 379 23.57 6.37 6.90
C LEU A 379 22.27 6.30 7.74
N SER A 380 22.32 5.75 8.97
CA SER A 380 21.18 5.84 9.89
C SER A 380 20.86 7.30 10.23
N MET A 381 19.57 7.60 10.34
CA MET A 381 19.05 8.95 10.58
C MET A 381 18.82 9.24 12.07
N ALA A 382 18.88 10.50 12.48
CA ALA A 382 18.45 10.95 13.81
C ALA A 382 16.96 10.63 14.04
N PHE A 383 16.56 10.37 15.29
CA PHE A 383 15.19 9.96 15.62
C PHE A 383 14.11 10.91 15.05
N TRP A 384 14.35 12.23 15.04
CA TRP A 384 13.38 13.21 14.56
C TRP A 384 13.02 13.07 13.07
N HIS A 385 13.76 12.27 12.28
CA HIS A 385 13.40 11.97 10.88
C HIS A 385 11.97 11.43 10.77
N GLN A 386 11.50 10.68 11.78
CA GLN A 386 10.15 10.11 11.87
C GLN A 386 9.03 11.17 11.75
N LEU A 387 9.32 12.45 12.01
CA LEU A 387 8.36 13.55 11.87
C LEU A 387 7.99 13.88 10.41
N ILE A 388 8.73 13.37 9.40
CA ILE A 388 8.36 13.53 7.98
C ILE A 388 7.09 12.76 7.61
N TRP A 389 6.77 11.67 8.33
CA TRP A 389 5.64 10.82 7.97
C TRP A 389 4.29 11.54 8.12
N PRO A 390 3.98 12.24 9.24
CA PRO A 390 2.84 13.15 9.30
C PRO A 390 2.80 14.21 8.18
N VAL A 391 3.95 14.78 7.80
CA VAL A 391 4.02 15.75 6.71
C VAL A 391 3.66 15.11 5.36
N LEU A 392 4.13 13.87 5.11
CA LEU A 392 3.79 13.08 3.93
C LEU A 392 2.32 12.63 3.92
N TRP A 393 1.74 12.29 5.08
CA TRP A 393 0.30 12.01 5.19
C TRP A 393 -0.53 13.23 4.77
N VAL A 394 -0.21 14.43 5.27
CA VAL A 394 -0.89 15.66 4.84
C VAL A 394 -0.66 15.95 3.35
N ALA A 395 0.58 15.87 2.88
CA ALA A 395 0.95 16.12 1.49
C ALA A 395 0.20 15.20 0.50
N LEU A 396 0.25 13.89 0.73
CA LEU A 396 -0.36 12.89 -0.14
C LEU A 396 -1.88 12.82 0.05
N GLY A 397 -2.40 13.28 1.19
CA GLY A 397 -3.83 13.55 1.41
C GLY A 397 -4.33 14.70 0.53
N ILE A 398 -3.61 15.82 0.44
CA ILE A 398 -3.94 16.94 -0.46
C ILE A 398 -3.91 16.47 -1.92
N TYR A 399 -2.91 15.68 -2.32
CA TYR A 399 -2.87 15.05 -3.65
C TYR A 399 -4.09 14.15 -3.91
N THR A 400 -4.46 13.31 -2.95
CA THR A 400 -5.62 12.40 -3.05
C THR A 400 -6.91 13.19 -3.24
N VAL A 401 -7.15 14.22 -2.42
CA VAL A 401 -8.31 15.12 -2.55
C VAL A 401 -8.31 15.85 -3.90
N HIS A 402 -7.14 16.29 -4.39
CA HIS A 402 -7.00 16.96 -5.69
C HIS A 402 -7.47 16.08 -6.87
N GLN A 403 -7.30 14.76 -6.80
CA GLN A 403 -7.81 13.85 -7.85
C GLN A 403 -9.35 13.79 -7.94
N TRP A 404 -10.06 14.17 -6.88
CA TRP A 404 -11.54 14.17 -6.86
C TRP A 404 -12.16 15.43 -7.48
N LEU A 405 -11.36 16.46 -7.79
CA LEU A 405 -11.85 17.66 -8.49
C LEU A 405 -12.34 17.30 -9.91
N PRO A 406 -13.46 17.89 -10.39
CA PRO A 406 -13.99 17.61 -11.72
C PRO A 406 -12.97 17.84 -12.86
N SER A 407 -12.11 18.85 -12.72
CA SER A 407 -11.03 19.21 -13.66
C SER A 407 -9.80 18.29 -13.59
N GLN A 408 -9.82 17.25 -12.75
CA GLN A 408 -8.71 16.32 -12.53
C GLN A 408 -9.14 14.85 -12.62
N ALA A 409 -10.46 14.59 -12.70
CA ALA A 409 -11.01 13.24 -12.72
C ALA A 409 -10.44 12.37 -13.85
N SER A 410 -10.34 12.93 -15.06
CA SER A 410 -9.90 12.26 -16.29
C SER A 410 -8.64 12.85 -16.92
N ALA A 411 -7.94 13.75 -16.21
CA ALA A 411 -6.70 14.33 -16.69
C ALA A 411 -5.62 13.25 -16.86
N ASP A 412 -4.97 13.19 -18.04
CA ASP A 412 -4.03 12.12 -18.39
C ASP A 412 -2.83 12.05 -17.44
N ARG A 413 -2.45 13.19 -16.86
CA ARG A 413 -1.44 13.30 -15.79
C ARG A 413 -1.80 12.48 -14.54
N GLN A 414 -3.07 12.48 -14.14
CA GLN A 414 -3.56 11.71 -13.00
C GLN A 414 -3.74 10.23 -13.37
N ARG A 415 -4.01 9.90 -14.64
CA ARG A 415 -3.99 8.52 -15.15
C ARG A 415 -2.60 7.92 -15.14
N ALA A 416 -1.61 8.66 -15.66
CA ALA A 416 -0.22 8.25 -15.71
C ALA A 416 0.37 8.03 -14.31
N THR A 417 0.12 8.94 -13.35
CA THR A 417 0.71 8.85 -12.00
C THR A 417 -0.09 8.04 -10.99
N GLY A 418 -1.43 8.04 -11.06
CA GLY A 418 -2.28 7.55 -9.98
C GLY A 418 -2.00 6.10 -9.57
N TRP A 419 -1.86 5.19 -10.53
CA TRP A 419 -1.54 3.78 -10.25
C TRP A 419 -0.16 3.61 -9.61
N ARG A 420 0.85 4.32 -10.12
CA ARG A 420 2.23 4.28 -9.61
C ARG A 420 2.31 4.76 -8.16
N VAL A 421 1.65 5.89 -7.87
CA VAL A 421 1.56 6.44 -6.51
C VAL A 421 0.77 5.51 -5.59
N ALA A 422 -0.34 4.92 -6.03
CA ALA A 422 -1.08 3.94 -5.23
C ALA A 422 -0.22 2.71 -4.87
N THR A 423 0.50 2.14 -5.83
CA THR A 423 1.43 1.02 -5.58
C THR A 423 2.58 1.43 -4.67
N ALA A 424 3.12 2.64 -4.83
CA ALA A 424 4.16 3.19 -3.94
C ALA A 424 3.66 3.35 -2.48
N LEU A 425 2.43 3.83 -2.28
CA LEU A 425 1.80 3.94 -0.96
C LEU A 425 1.65 2.56 -0.29
N VAL A 426 1.16 1.56 -1.04
CA VAL A 426 1.02 0.18 -0.54
C VAL A 426 2.40 -0.45 -0.25
N ALA A 427 3.39 -0.29 -1.13
CA ALA A 427 4.75 -0.78 -0.91
C ALA A 427 5.37 -0.19 0.37
N THR A 428 5.07 1.08 0.69
CA THR A 428 5.52 1.70 1.94
C THR A 428 4.89 1.07 3.17
N VAL A 429 3.62 0.63 3.10
CA VAL A 429 2.95 -0.13 4.17
C VAL A 429 3.54 -1.53 4.32
N VAL A 430 3.83 -2.21 3.21
CA VAL A 430 4.54 -3.50 3.23
C VAL A 430 5.89 -3.34 3.93
N TRP A 431 6.66 -2.28 3.64
CA TRP A 431 7.88 -2.00 4.38
C TRP A 431 7.64 -1.76 5.87
N PHE A 432 6.62 -0.99 6.28
CA PHE A 432 6.31 -0.81 7.70
C PHE A 432 6.01 -2.13 8.43
N VAL A 433 5.33 -3.07 7.77
CA VAL A 433 5.07 -4.42 8.32
C VAL A 433 6.36 -5.25 8.39
N LEU A 434 7.19 -5.24 7.35
CA LEU A 434 8.50 -5.92 7.36
C LEU A 434 9.44 -5.37 8.43
N ALA A 435 9.51 -4.05 8.58
CA ALA A 435 10.34 -3.35 9.56
C ALA A 435 9.91 -3.60 11.01
N ARG A 436 8.65 -4.01 11.24
CA ARG A 436 8.07 -4.41 12.53
C ARG A 436 8.28 -5.89 12.84
N THR A 437 8.18 -6.76 11.85
CA THR A 437 8.35 -8.21 12.04
C THR A 437 9.82 -8.61 12.07
N GLY A 438 10.68 -7.96 11.29
CA GLY A 438 12.13 -8.21 11.21
C GLY A 438 12.51 -9.57 10.60
N VAL A 439 11.54 -10.31 10.06
CA VAL A 439 11.71 -11.70 9.60
C VAL A 439 12.52 -11.80 8.30
N MET A 440 12.49 -10.77 7.45
CA MET A 440 13.08 -10.83 6.09
C MET A 440 14.15 -9.75 5.85
N LEU A 441 15.36 -10.01 6.38
CA LEU A 441 16.55 -9.17 6.24
C LEU A 441 17.05 -9.09 4.79
N GLY A 442 16.47 -8.18 4.00
CA GLY A 442 16.86 -7.88 2.62
C GLY A 442 15.68 -7.63 1.69
N VAL A 443 14.51 -8.22 1.97
CA VAL A 443 13.29 -7.93 1.21
C VAL A 443 12.89 -6.46 1.35
N GLU A 444 13.13 -5.87 2.52
CA GLU A 444 12.99 -4.42 2.74
C GLU A 444 13.74 -3.57 1.71
N LEU A 445 14.96 -3.96 1.33
CA LEU A 445 15.75 -3.23 0.33
C LEU A 445 15.12 -3.36 -1.06
N VAL A 446 14.64 -4.55 -1.43
CA VAL A 446 13.91 -4.76 -2.70
C VAL A 446 12.64 -3.91 -2.74
N VAL A 447 11.89 -3.84 -1.64
CA VAL A 447 10.70 -2.98 -1.51
C VAL A 447 11.08 -1.50 -1.66
N TRP A 448 12.17 -1.03 -1.04
CA TRP A 448 12.66 0.35 -1.20
C TRP A 448 13.16 0.67 -2.61
N LEU A 449 13.78 -0.29 -3.31
CA LEU A 449 14.19 -0.12 -4.71
C LEU A 449 12.99 -0.06 -5.65
N ALA A 450 12.01 -0.95 -5.48
CA ALA A 450 10.76 -0.93 -6.25
C ALA A 450 9.95 0.36 -6.01
N LEU A 451 9.83 0.78 -4.75
CA LEU A 451 9.22 2.05 -4.33
C LEU A 451 9.94 3.25 -4.94
N GLY A 452 11.28 3.27 -4.86
CA GLY A 452 12.12 4.29 -5.47
C GLY A 452 11.89 4.38 -6.99
N TYR A 453 11.91 3.24 -7.68
CA TYR A 453 11.61 3.16 -9.11
C TYR A 453 10.22 3.71 -9.47
N LEU A 454 9.16 3.29 -8.76
CA LEU A 454 7.79 3.78 -8.99
C LEU A 454 7.69 5.31 -8.82
N LEU A 455 8.42 5.89 -7.87
CA LEU A 455 8.44 7.32 -7.60
C LEU A 455 9.33 8.11 -8.58
N VAL A 456 10.41 7.49 -9.09
CA VAL A 456 11.22 8.04 -10.19
C VAL A 456 10.44 8.04 -11.50
N ASP A 457 9.78 6.93 -11.84
CA ASP A 457 8.92 6.82 -13.03
C ASP A 457 7.69 7.75 -12.90
N SER A 458 7.13 7.93 -11.70
CA SER A 458 6.12 8.97 -11.47
C SER A 458 6.62 10.37 -11.80
N VAL A 459 7.86 10.73 -11.41
CA VAL A 459 8.47 12.02 -11.79
C VAL A 459 8.76 12.09 -13.29
N HIS A 460 9.18 10.99 -13.92
CA HIS A 460 9.36 10.91 -15.38
C HIS A 460 8.04 11.18 -16.13
N GLN A 461 6.95 10.51 -15.73
CA GLN A 461 5.62 10.75 -16.28
C GLN A 461 5.15 12.20 -16.06
N LEU A 462 5.44 12.79 -14.90
CA LEU A 462 5.13 14.20 -14.62
C LEU A 462 5.95 15.19 -15.46
N ASN A 463 7.09 14.78 -16.02
CA ASN A 463 7.91 15.56 -16.96
C ASN A 463 7.45 15.37 -18.42
N LEU A 464 6.87 14.22 -18.77
CA LEU A 464 6.24 14.00 -20.07
C LEU A 464 4.94 14.81 -20.18
N TYR A 465 4.10 14.72 -19.14
CA TYR A 465 2.83 15.44 -19.02
C TYR A 465 3.00 16.68 -18.13
N THR A 466 3.54 17.77 -18.68
CA THR A 466 3.79 19.01 -17.92
C THR A 466 2.50 19.71 -17.47
N ALA A 467 2.50 20.22 -16.23
CA ALA A 467 1.35 20.85 -15.59
C ALA A 467 0.80 22.06 -16.37
N ARG A 468 -0.53 22.13 -16.56
CA ARG A 468 -1.20 23.24 -17.25
C ARG A 468 -1.25 24.52 -16.40
N ASN A 469 -1.27 24.39 -15.07
CA ASN A 469 -1.42 25.53 -14.17
C ASN A 469 -0.58 25.40 -12.88
N ARG A 470 -0.40 26.53 -12.18
CA ARG A 470 0.46 26.61 -10.97
C ARG A 470 -0.07 25.77 -9.80
N VAL A 471 -1.38 25.57 -9.71
CA VAL A 471 -2.03 24.80 -8.63
C VAL A 471 -1.80 23.30 -8.82
N GLU A 472 -2.06 22.79 -10.02
CA GLU A 472 -1.74 21.42 -10.42
C GLU A 472 -0.25 21.12 -10.21
N ARG A 473 0.63 22.07 -10.55
CA ARG A 473 2.06 21.96 -10.26
C ARG A 473 2.35 21.91 -8.76
N ALA A 474 1.84 22.86 -7.98
CA ALA A 474 2.11 22.91 -6.54
C ALA A 474 1.59 21.67 -5.79
N ILE A 475 0.44 21.12 -6.19
CA ILE A 475 -0.19 19.98 -5.53
C ILE A 475 0.31 18.65 -6.08
N THR A 476 0.27 18.42 -7.39
CA THR A 476 0.67 17.13 -7.95
C THR A 476 2.18 16.96 -7.94
N ASP A 477 2.93 17.92 -8.52
CA ASP A 477 4.41 17.82 -8.55
C ASP A 477 5.03 18.06 -7.19
N GLY A 478 4.40 18.91 -6.38
CA GLY A 478 4.91 19.24 -5.05
C GLY A 478 4.82 18.05 -4.10
N MET A 479 3.68 17.38 -4.02
CA MET A 479 3.45 16.33 -3.03
C MET A 479 4.10 15.00 -3.46
N ILE A 480 4.00 14.63 -4.74
CA ILE A 480 4.73 13.47 -5.28
C ILE A 480 6.24 13.73 -5.20
N GLY A 481 6.71 14.92 -5.62
CA GLY A 481 8.13 15.25 -5.58
C GLY A 481 8.73 15.22 -4.17
N LEU A 482 8.01 15.73 -3.16
CA LEU A 482 8.42 15.63 -1.75
C LEU A 482 8.61 14.18 -1.32
N PHE A 483 7.67 13.31 -1.69
CA PHE A 483 7.73 11.89 -1.37
C PHE A 483 8.87 11.17 -2.11
N THR A 484 9.09 11.45 -3.41
CA THR A 484 10.22 10.92 -4.18
C THR A 484 11.57 11.31 -3.55
N GLY A 485 11.75 12.59 -3.20
CA GLY A 485 13.00 13.07 -2.59
C GLY A 485 13.31 12.42 -1.25
N TRP A 486 12.29 12.22 -0.41
CA TRP A 486 12.40 11.47 0.85
C TRP A 486 12.69 9.98 0.63
N ALA A 487 11.96 9.33 -0.28
CA ALA A 487 12.07 7.90 -0.52
C ALA A 487 13.47 7.50 -1.02
N LEU A 488 14.09 8.30 -1.90
CA LEU A 488 15.42 8.00 -2.44
C LEU A 488 16.52 8.04 -1.36
N ILE A 489 16.49 9.01 -0.45
CA ILE A 489 17.47 9.07 0.66
C ILE A 489 17.18 8.03 1.74
N PHE A 490 15.91 7.74 2.01
CA PHE A 490 15.54 6.72 2.98
C PHE A 490 15.81 5.29 2.47
N ALA A 491 15.69 5.03 1.17
CA ALA A 491 16.16 3.79 0.54
C ALA A 491 17.66 3.57 0.76
N ALA A 492 18.48 4.63 0.64
CA ALA A 492 19.92 4.56 0.92
C ALA A 492 20.24 4.28 2.39
N THR A 493 19.47 4.86 3.32
CA THR A 493 19.53 4.49 4.75
C THR A 493 19.19 3.01 4.96
N ASN A 494 18.13 2.49 4.35
CA ASN A 494 17.75 1.07 4.47
C ASN A 494 18.83 0.15 3.86
N ALA A 495 19.42 0.52 2.73
CA ALA A 495 20.55 -0.21 2.13
C ALA A 495 21.77 -0.24 3.07
N SER A 496 22.09 0.88 3.74
CA SER A 496 23.18 0.95 4.71
C SER A 496 22.89 0.17 5.99
N VAL A 497 21.64 0.17 6.48
CA VAL A 497 21.19 -0.64 7.62
C VAL A 497 21.27 -2.14 7.29
N TRP A 498 20.81 -2.54 6.10
CA TRP A 498 20.90 -3.93 5.65
C TRP A 498 22.37 -4.38 5.51
N LEU A 499 23.22 -3.59 4.84
CA LEU A 499 24.64 -3.91 4.70
C LEU A 499 25.36 -3.99 6.05
N GLN A 500 25.03 -3.10 6.99
CA GLN A 500 25.53 -3.14 8.36
C GLN A 500 25.07 -4.41 9.10
N SER A 501 23.84 -4.88 8.89
CA SER A 501 23.31 -6.09 9.52
C SER A 501 23.98 -7.38 9.05
N LEU A 502 24.57 -7.39 7.84
CA LEU A 502 25.37 -8.51 7.34
C LEU A 502 26.77 -8.57 7.98
N GLY A 503 27.27 -7.47 8.59
CA GLY A 503 28.61 -7.40 9.17
C GLY A 503 29.77 -7.47 8.17
N VAL A 504 29.50 -7.50 6.86
CA VAL A 504 30.51 -7.67 5.81
C VAL A 504 31.03 -6.30 5.34
N ASN A 505 32.35 -6.09 5.40
CA ASN A 505 33.01 -5.02 4.65
C ASN A 505 33.00 -5.38 3.16
N LEU A 506 31.97 -4.93 2.45
CA LEU A 506 31.79 -5.23 1.03
C LEU A 506 33.03 -4.78 0.23
N LEU A 507 33.61 -5.70 -0.53
CA LEU A 507 34.80 -5.48 -1.37
C LEU A 507 36.03 -4.95 -0.59
N TRP A 508 36.16 -5.26 0.70
CA TRP A 508 37.25 -4.81 1.59
C TRP A 508 37.27 -3.29 1.86
N ILE A 509 36.24 -2.56 1.43
CA ILE A 509 36.12 -1.11 1.55
C ILE A 509 35.49 -0.76 2.91
N PRO A 510 36.02 0.22 3.68
CA PRO A 510 35.42 0.65 4.93
C PRO A 510 33.99 1.19 4.76
N GLY A 511 33.09 0.88 5.69
CA GLY A 511 31.68 1.32 5.62
C GLY A 511 31.47 2.84 5.51
N SER A 512 32.43 3.65 5.96
CA SER A 512 32.41 5.12 5.78
C SER A 512 32.60 5.54 4.32
N VAL A 513 33.40 4.81 3.54
CA VAL A 513 33.63 5.07 2.11
C VAL A 513 32.40 4.66 1.30
N TRP A 514 31.79 3.52 1.61
CA TRP A 514 30.50 3.11 1.04
C TRP A 514 29.41 4.15 1.33
N ALA A 515 29.27 4.60 2.57
CA ALA A 515 28.30 5.63 2.94
C ALA A 515 28.49 6.94 2.14
N VAL A 516 29.75 7.39 1.96
CA VAL A 516 30.06 8.55 1.12
C VAL A 516 29.69 8.30 -0.34
N LEU A 517 30.06 7.15 -0.92
CA LEU A 517 29.74 6.79 -2.31
C LEU A 517 28.24 6.77 -2.56
N THR A 518 27.47 6.11 -1.68
CA THR A 518 26.01 6.04 -1.76
C THR A 518 25.39 7.43 -1.64
N LEU A 519 25.86 8.29 -0.71
CA LEU A 519 25.38 9.68 -0.63
C LEU A 519 25.67 10.47 -1.90
N VAL A 520 26.87 10.35 -2.48
CA VAL A 520 27.21 11.03 -3.74
C VAL A 520 26.27 10.61 -4.87
N VAL A 521 26.01 9.30 -5.03
CA VAL A 521 25.08 8.78 -6.05
C VAL A 521 23.65 9.29 -5.83
N VAL A 522 23.15 9.23 -4.59
CA VAL A 522 21.79 9.67 -4.24
C VAL A 522 21.61 11.18 -4.42
N VAL A 523 22.57 11.99 -3.93
CA VAL A 523 22.57 13.44 -4.09
C VAL A 523 22.64 13.81 -5.57
N TRP A 524 23.51 13.16 -6.35
CA TRP A 524 23.65 13.42 -7.78
C TRP A 524 22.36 13.09 -8.55
N GLY A 525 21.86 11.86 -8.43
CA GLY A 525 20.64 11.42 -9.12
C GLY A 525 19.41 12.25 -8.74
N THR A 526 19.22 12.51 -7.45
CA THR A 526 18.09 13.32 -6.95
C THR A 526 18.22 14.79 -7.33
N SER A 527 19.45 15.34 -7.44
CA SER A 527 19.68 16.70 -7.96
C SER A 527 19.38 16.80 -9.46
N MET A 528 19.75 15.79 -10.25
CA MET A 528 19.37 15.75 -11.67
C MET A 528 17.85 15.70 -11.83
N MET A 529 17.16 14.91 -11.01
CA MET A 529 15.70 14.89 -10.97
C MET A 529 15.08 16.21 -10.50
N SER A 530 15.65 16.89 -9.49
CA SER A 530 15.13 18.18 -9.02
C SER A 530 15.33 19.31 -10.02
N MET A 531 16.29 19.20 -10.95
CA MET A 531 16.48 20.13 -12.07
C MET A 531 15.50 19.94 -13.25
N THR A 532 14.70 18.87 -13.26
CA THR A 532 13.74 18.61 -14.35
C THR A 532 12.64 19.68 -14.44
N GLU A 533 12.08 19.82 -15.65
CA GLU A 533 11.20 20.94 -16.05
C GLU A 533 11.76 22.31 -15.62
N ARG A 534 10.91 23.07 -14.89
CA ARG A 534 11.13 24.39 -14.30
C ARG A 534 11.68 24.30 -12.86
N GLY A 535 12.39 23.23 -12.51
CA GLY A 535 12.95 22.97 -11.16
C GLY A 535 11.91 22.54 -10.11
N ARG A 536 12.01 21.29 -9.64
CA ARG A 536 11.12 20.64 -8.66
C ARG A 536 11.67 20.76 -7.23
N ILE A 537 11.51 21.95 -6.62
CA ILE A 537 12.01 22.24 -5.25
C ILE A 537 11.54 21.21 -4.20
N SER A 538 10.36 20.62 -4.34
CA SER A 538 9.87 19.63 -3.40
C SER A 538 10.71 18.36 -3.35
N ILE A 539 11.30 17.92 -4.47
CA ILE A 539 12.27 16.82 -4.49
C ILE A 539 13.51 17.19 -3.67
N ALA A 540 14.03 18.41 -3.87
CA ALA A 540 15.14 18.92 -3.09
C ALA A 540 14.80 19.04 -1.60
N LEU A 541 13.58 19.43 -1.24
CA LEU A 541 13.11 19.50 0.15
C LEU A 541 13.04 18.10 0.80
N GLY A 542 12.49 17.09 0.12
CA GLY A 542 12.43 15.72 0.63
C GLY A 542 13.81 15.13 0.88
N LEU A 543 14.74 15.33 -0.08
CA LEU A 543 16.14 14.95 0.08
C LEU A 543 16.81 15.74 1.22
N SER A 544 16.60 17.05 1.30
CA SER A 544 17.21 17.93 2.32
C SER A 544 16.87 17.50 3.75
N TRP A 545 15.64 17.04 3.97
CA TRP A 545 15.20 16.53 5.26
C TRP A 545 16.00 15.29 5.68
N GLY A 546 16.12 14.30 4.79
CA GLY A 546 16.92 13.10 5.03
C GLY A 546 18.43 13.39 5.19
N LEU A 547 18.99 14.28 4.37
CA LEU A 547 20.40 14.69 4.52
C LEU A 547 20.67 15.38 5.85
N THR A 548 19.77 16.25 6.31
CA THR A 548 19.87 16.89 7.63
C THR A 548 19.72 15.86 8.76
N ALA A 549 18.86 14.85 8.58
CA ALA A 549 18.69 13.76 9.53
C ALA A 549 19.90 12.80 9.59
N ILE A 550 20.65 12.63 8.50
CA ILE A 550 21.93 11.90 8.48
C ILE A 550 23.07 12.77 9.05
N LEU A 551 23.05 14.09 8.81
CA LEU A 551 24.10 15.01 9.23
C LEU A 551 24.27 15.05 10.76
N VAL A 552 23.18 15.17 11.51
CA VAL A 552 23.23 15.37 12.97
C VAL A 552 23.91 14.19 13.71
N PRO A 553 23.57 12.91 13.49
CA PRO A 553 24.27 11.79 14.13
C PRO A 553 25.74 11.65 13.75
N ARG A 554 26.18 12.15 12.59
CA ARG A 554 27.60 12.07 12.17
C ARG A 554 28.47 13.16 12.77
N LEU A 555 27.87 14.27 13.24
CA LEU A 555 28.55 15.35 13.94
C LEU A 555 28.62 15.14 15.46
N ILE A 556 27.53 14.70 16.08
CA ILE A 556 27.40 14.64 17.57
C ILE A 556 26.94 13.27 18.11
N GLY A 557 26.75 12.26 17.25
CA GLY A 557 26.30 10.92 17.64
C GLY A 557 27.44 9.92 17.87
N SER A 558 27.07 8.71 18.33
CA SER A 558 27.99 7.63 18.69
C SER A 558 28.81 7.06 17.54
N MET A 559 28.28 7.09 16.31
CA MET A 559 28.97 6.67 15.08
C MET A 559 29.34 7.93 14.26
N SER A 560 30.26 8.73 14.79
CA SER A 560 30.68 9.98 14.13
C SER A 560 31.51 9.72 12.87
N SER A 561 31.35 10.58 11.85
CA SER A 561 32.15 10.49 10.63
C SER A 561 32.18 11.84 9.91
N VAL A 562 33.34 12.50 9.98
CA VAL A 562 33.56 13.84 9.40
C VAL A 562 33.29 13.84 7.89
N TRP A 563 33.71 12.79 7.16
CA TRP A 563 33.50 12.69 5.72
C TRP A 563 32.02 12.57 5.34
N VAL A 564 31.25 11.71 6.03
CA VAL A 564 29.81 11.57 5.79
C VAL A 564 29.08 12.86 6.14
N ALA A 565 29.47 13.53 7.23
CA ALA A 565 28.91 14.83 7.61
C ALA A 565 29.19 15.92 6.56
N ILE A 566 30.43 16.05 6.08
CA ILE A 566 30.79 17.03 5.03
C ILE A 566 29.99 16.75 3.74
N VAL A 567 29.90 15.50 3.31
CA VAL A 567 29.17 15.12 2.08
C VAL A 567 27.67 15.34 2.23
N ALA A 568 27.07 15.05 3.39
CA ALA A 568 25.66 15.33 3.65
C ALA A 568 25.36 16.85 3.66
N ALA A 569 26.19 17.66 4.31
CA ALA A 569 26.04 19.11 4.36
C ALA A 569 26.29 19.77 2.99
N MET A 570 27.30 19.34 2.25
CA MET A 570 27.60 19.85 0.91
C MET A 570 26.52 19.41 -0.10
N GLY A 571 26.03 18.18 -0.01
CA GLY A 571 24.93 17.68 -0.84
C GLY A 571 23.62 18.42 -0.58
N LEU A 572 23.32 18.73 0.69
CA LEU A 572 22.19 19.55 1.12
C LEU A 572 22.25 20.96 0.49
N PHE A 573 23.42 21.59 0.54
CA PHE A 573 23.65 22.89 -0.09
C PHE A 573 23.56 22.84 -1.62
N MET A 574 24.20 21.84 -2.24
CA MET A 574 24.21 21.65 -3.69
C MET A 574 22.81 21.40 -4.27
N VAL A 575 22.01 20.50 -3.69
CA VAL A 575 20.67 20.20 -4.24
C VAL A 575 19.75 21.42 -4.17
N LEU A 576 19.80 22.19 -3.07
CA LEU A 576 19.00 23.42 -2.92
C LEU A 576 19.46 24.50 -3.90
N LEU A 577 20.77 24.82 -3.93
CA LEU A 577 21.31 25.83 -4.85
C LEU A 577 21.07 25.47 -6.32
N ALA A 578 21.31 24.22 -6.72
CA ALA A 578 21.20 23.85 -8.13
C ALA A 578 19.74 23.80 -8.60
N THR A 579 18.81 23.42 -7.71
CA THR A 579 17.36 23.51 -8.00
C THR A 579 16.89 24.97 -8.09
N GLU A 580 17.37 25.85 -7.21
CA GLU A 580 16.97 27.27 -7.23
C GLU A 580 17.63 28.03 -8.39
N ASN A 581 18.89 27.74 -8.72
CA ASN A 581 19.55 28.26 -9.92
C ASN A 581 18.80 27.84 -11.20
N ARG A 582 18.39 26.57 -11.31
CA ARG A 582 17.55 26.09 -12.43
C ARG A 582 16.22 26.85 -12.51
N ARG A 583 15.56 27.09 -11.37
CA ARG A 583 14.33 27.90 -11.28
C ARG A 583 14.55 29.34 -11.73
N TYR A 584 15.60 29.98 -11.21
CA TYR A 584 15.96 31.35 -11.54
C TYR A 584 16.27 31.50 -13.03
N ARG A 585 17.16 30.65 -13.59
CA ARG A 585 17.50 30.65 -15.02
C ARG A 585 16.26 30.57 -15.90
N ILE A 586 15.35 29.62 -15.62
CA ILE A 586 14.14 29.43 -16.45
C ILE A 586 13.16 30.59 -16.29
N ASN A 587 12.88 31.05 -15.07
CA ASN A 587 11.96 32.17 -14.85
C ASN A 587 12.48 33.49 -15.47
N HIS A 588 13.78 33.74 -15.35
CA HIS A 588 14.43 34.90 -15.97
C HIS A 588 14.44 34.81 -17.50
N ALA A 589 14.66 33.61 -18.04
CA ALA A 589 14.60 33.34 -19.48
C ALA A 589 13.17 33.51 -20.06
N GLU A 590 12.15 32.99 -19.38
CA GLU A 590 10.74 33.21 -19.74
C GLU A 590 10.35 34.69 -19.66
N HIS A 591 10.86 35.43 -18.67
CA HIS A 591 10.59 36.86 -18.54
C HIS A 591 11.29 37.68 -19.64
N ARG A 592 12.55 37.38 -19.98
CA ARG A 592 13.24 37.98 -21.14
C ARG A 592 12.51 37.69 -22.45
N ALA A 593 12.07 36.45 -22.66
CA ALA A 593 11.30 36.05 -23.83
C ALA A 593 9.96 36.81 -23.94
N ALA A 594 9.23 36.96 -22.84
CA ALA A 594 7.98 37.71 -22.79
C ALA A 594 8.16 39.22 -23.09
N LEU A 595 9.35 39.77 -22.83
CA LEU A 595 9.74 41.14 -23.16
C LEU A 595 10.32 41.27 -24.59
N GLY A 596 10.43 40.17 -25.34
CA GLY A 596 10.98 40.16 -26.70
C GLY A 596 12.51 40.28 -26.77
N HIS A 597 13.22 40.04 -25.66
CA HIS A 597 14.68 40.02 -25.63
C HIS A 597 15.24 38.64 -26.03
N GLU A 598 16.46 38.63 -26.59
CA GLU A 598 17.19 37.39 -26.82
C GLU A 598 17.53 36.67 -25.51
N VAL A 599 17.55 35.34 -25.59
CA VAL A 599 17.66 34.45 -24.46
C VAL A 599 18.78 33.45 -24.72
N ASP A 600 19.69 33.32 -23.75
CA ASP A 600 20.84 32.41 -23.86
C ASP A 600 20.38 30.94 -23.84
N GLU A 601 21.10 30.08 -24.57
CA GLU A 601 20.83 28.63 -24.61
C GLU A 601 21.11 27.95 -23.24
N PHE A 602 20.46 26.81 -23.00
CA PHE A 602 20.26 26.23 -21.66
C PHE A 602 21.32 25.27 -21.15
#